data_AF-A0ABD1UMJ4-F1
#
_entry.id   AF-A0ABD1UMJ4-F1
#
_cell.length_a   1.000
_cell.length_b   1.000
_cell.length_c   1.000
_cell.angle_alpha   90.00
_cell.angle_beta   90.00
_cell.angle_gamma   90.00
#
_symmetry.space_group_name_H-M   'P 1'
#
loop_
_entity.id
_entity.type
_entity.pdbx_description
1 polymer ?
#
loop_
_entity_poly.entity_id
_entity_poly.type
_entity_poly.pdbx_seq_one_letter_code
_entity_poly.pdbx_strand_id
1 'polypeptide(L)'
;MAEEGIYPPMCRKSYAEVVGRKAAIPSREKSFEGIVTGMKSDNVDVREASVYKNEPYIPVSKEEMQKLAQWFKYGLVGKFSHVKPPFVKVQQALNTFELSGDVSVGNLDGKHILLNFDQEEDYCRIFAKPVWSKLKF
;
A
#
# COMPACT_ATOMS: atom_id res chain seq x y z
N MET A 1 -28.26 59.14 -18.92
CA MET A 1 -28.00 57.72 -19.26
C MET A 1 -26.51 57.47 -19.05
N ALA A 2 -26.14 56.93 -17.88
CA ALA A 2 -24.84 56.34 -17.61
C ALA A 2 -25.00 55.50 -16.34
N GLU A 3 -25.09 54.17 -16.49
CA GLU A 3 -24.98 53.23 -15.38
C GLU A 3 -23.49 52.98 -15.10
N GLU A 4 -22.98 53.52 -14.00
CA GLU A 4 -21.65 53.20 -13.48
C GLU A 4 -21.78 51.97 -12.59
N GLY A 5 -21.44 50.80 -13.13
CA GLY A 5 -21.37 49.54 -12.39
C GLY A 5 -20.22 49.54 -11.38
N ILE A 6 -20.56 49.64 -10.10
CA ILE A 6 -19.62 49.50 -8.98
C ILE A 6 -19.27 48.01 -8.83
N TYR A 7 -18.17 47.57 -9.43
CA TYR A 7 -17.53 46.31 -9.03
C TYR A 7 -16.56 46.59 -7.88
N PRO A 8 -16.69 45.91 -6.72
CA PRO A 8 -15.75 46.10 -5.63
C PRO A 8 -14.35 45.58 -6.03
N PRO A 9 -13.26 46.15 -5.49
CA PRO A 9 -11.91 45.70 -5.76
C PRO A 9 -11.76 44.24 -5.32
N MET A 10 -11.45 43.36 -6.26
CA MET A 10 -11.14 41.96 -5.99
C MET A 10 -9.87 41.88 -5.14
N CYS A 11 -10.05 41.77 -3.82
CA CYS A 11 -8.99 41.50 -2.87
C CYS A 11 -8.44 40.09 -3.17
N ARG A 12 -7.35 40.02 -3.94
CA ARG A 12 -6.65 38.77 -4.23
C ARG A 12 -6.01 38.27 -2.94
N LYS A 13 -6.65 37.30 -2.29
CA LYS A 13 -6.09 36.60 -1.13
C LYS A 13 -4.77 35.96 -1.53
N SER A 14 -3.75 36.15 -0.69
CA SER A 14 -2.45 35.49 -0.85
C SER A 14 -2.61 33.98 -0.65
N TYR A 15 -1.79 33.19 -1.34
CA TYR A 15 -1.78 31.72 -1.18
C TYR A 15 -1.64 31.31 0.30
N ALA A 16 -0.80 32.03 1.06
CA ALA A 16 -0.62 31.85 2.51
C ALA A 16 -1.92 32.02 3.32
N GLU A 17 -2.81 32.90 2.86
CA GLU A 17 -4.08 33.20 3.53
C GLU A 17 -5.16 32.15 3.22
N VAL A 18 -5.10 31.55 2.02
CA VAL A 18 -5.95 30.41 1.64
C VAL A 18 -5.56 29.15 2.43
N VAL A 19 -4.27 28.95 2.69
CA VAL A 19 -3.79 27.76 3.43
C VAL A 19 -3.79 27.96 4.97
N GLY A 20 -3.87 29.20 5.45
CA GLY A 20 -3.75 29.54 6.88
C GLY A 20 -4.95 29.20 7.76
N ARG A 21 -6.10 28.82 7.19
CA ARG A 21 -7.27 28.35 7.95
C ARG A 21 -7.48 26.86 7.78
N LYS A 22 -6.70 26.06 8.49
CA LYS A 22 -7.12 24.70 8.83
C LYS A 22 -7.80 24.72 10.19
N ALA A 23 -9.09 24.35 10.19
CA ALA A 23 -9.69 23.75 11.38
C ALA A 23 -8.79 22.61 11.84
N ALA A 24 -8.53 22.53 13.14
CA ALA A 24 -7.68 21.51 13.73
C ALA A 24 -8.29 20.11 13.51
N ILE A 25 -8.00 19.54 12.34
CA ILE A 25 -7.97 18.08 12.18
C ILE A 25 -6.82 17.65 13.10
N PRO A 26 -7.00 16.71 14.04
CA PRO A 26 -5.89 16.15 14.80
C PRO A 26 -4.95 15.42 13.83
N SER A 27 -4.06 16.20 13.24
CA SER A 27 -2.93 15.78 12.46
C SER A 27 -1.99 15.12 13.47
N ARG A 28 -2.06 13.80 13.57
CA ARG A 28 -1.00 13.04 14.23
C ARG A 28 0.21 13.16 13.31
N GLU A 29 0.92 14.27 13.43
CA GLU A 29 2.20 14.51 12.76
C GLU A 29 3.20 13.53 13.33
N LYS A 30 3.18 12.31 12.81
CA LYS A 30 4.26 11.37 13.05
C LYS A 30 5.43 11.92 12.24
N SER A 31 6.41 12.50 12.93
CA SER A 31 7.72 12.76 12.34
C SER A 31 8.19 11.50 11.61
N PHE A 32 8.85 11.65 10.46
CA PHE A 32 9.48 10.52 9.77
C PHE A 32 10.36 9.71 10.73
N GLU A 33 11.08 10.40 11.63
CA GLU A 33 11.86 9.77 12.69
C GLU A 33 11.01 8.91 13.63
N GLY A 34 9.82 9.40 14.02
CA GLY A 34 8.88 8.65 14.86
C GLY A 34 8.25 7.45 14.17
N ILE A 35 8.17 7.44 12.84
CA ILE A 35 7.75 6.27 12.06
C ILE A 35 8.90 5.25 12.01
N VAL A 36 10.12 5.69 11.69
CA VAL A 36 11.29 4.81 11.59
C VAL A 36 11.65 4.19 12.93
N THR A 37 11.60 4.95 14.03
CA THR A 37 11.86 4.42 15.38
C THR A 37 10.70 3.61 15.96
N GLY A 38 9.46 3.91 15.56
CA GLY A 38 8.28 3.14 15.96
C GLY A 38 8.16 1.79 15.25
N MET A 39 8.82 1.62 14.10
CA MET A 39 9.00 0.34 13.44
C MET A 39 10.09 -0.44 14.19
N LYS A 40 9.68 -1.29 15.14
CA LYS A 40 10.54 -2.39 15.57
C LYS A 40 10.79 -3.25 14.34
N SER A 41 11.93 -3.06 13.68
CA SER A 41 12.37 -4.01 12.67
C SER A 41 12.68 -5.30 13.40
N ASP A 42 11.98 -6.37 13.10
CA ASP A 42 12.55 -7.70 13.30
C ASP A 42 13.90 -7.70 12.58
N ASN A 43 14.99 -7.78 13.35
CA ASN A 43 16.40 -7.71 12.95
C ASN A 43 16.63 -7.64 11.43
N VAL A 44 16.84 -6.44 10.89
CA VAL A 44 17.56 -6.34 9.62
C VAL A 44 19.00 -6.74 9.96
N ASP A 45 19.37 -7.98 9.68
CA ASP A 45 20.76 -8.42 9.77
C ASP A 45 21.59 -7.51 8.87
N VAL A 46 22.32 -6.59 9.47
CA VAL A 46 23.29 -5.74 8.77
C VAL A 46 24.43 -6.67 8.38
N ARG A 47 24.43 -7.08 7.11
CA ARG A 47 25.46 -7.98 6.56
C ARG A 47 26.59 -7.19 5.95
N GLU A 48 27.79 -7.73 6.06
CA GLU A 48 28.94 -7.23 5.32
C GLU A 48 28.72 -7.48 3.82
N ALA A 49 28.81 -6.40 3.02
CA ALA A 49 28.76 -6.51 1.57
C ALA A 49 30.02 -7.22 1.07
N SER A 50 29.83 -8.29 0.30
CA SER A 50 30.94 -9.01 -0.36
C SER A 50 31.11 -8.51 -1.80
N VAL A 51 32.26 -8.78 -2.43
CA VAL A 51 32.50 -8.45 -3.84
C VAL A 51 32.59 -9.74 -4.64
N TYR A 52 31.70 -9.91 -5.63
CA TYR A 52 31.74 -11.01 -6.59
C TYR A 52 31.87 -10.42 -8.00
N LYS A 53 32.92 -10.80 -8.74
CA LYS A 53 33.20 -10.29 -10.10
C LYS A 53 33.24 -8.75 -10.21
N ASN A 54 33.83 -8.07 -9.23
CA ASN A 54 33.88 -6.60 -9.11
C ASN A 54 32.51 -5.93 -8.90
N GLU A 55 31.46 -6.71 -8.58
CA GLU A 55 30.14 -6.19 -8.23
C GLU A 55 29.84 -6.46 -6.75
N PRO A 56 29.19 -5.51 -6.05
CA PRO A 56 28.75 -5.72 -4.68
C PRO A 56 27.65 -6.80 -4.65
N TYR A 57 27.81 -7.78 -3.77
CA TYR A 57 26.92 -8.92 -3.61
C TYR A 57 26.71 -9.23 -2.13
N ILE A 58 25.49 -9.63 -1.79
CA ILE A 58 25.12 -10.08 -0.44
C ILE A 58 24.87 -11.59 -0.51
N PRO A 59 25.68 -12.43 0.16
CA PRO A 59 25.42 -13.85 0.21
C PRO A 59 24.15 -14.12 1.01
N VAL A 60 23.22 -14.86 0.39
CA VAL A 60 22.00 -15.35 1.03
C VAL A 60 22.06 -16.88 1.00
N SER A 61 22.00 -17.50 2.17
CA SER A 61 22.01 -18.94 2.29
C SER A 61 20.67 -19.53 1.83
N LYS A 62 20.65 -20.83 1.51
CA LYS A 62 19.41 -21.50 1.10
C LYS A 62 18.36 -21.51 2.22
N GLU A 63 18.79 -21.67 3.47
CA GLU A 63 17.92 -21.66 4.64
C GLU A 63 17.26 -20.29 4.85
N GLU A 64 18.02 -19.23 4.62
CA GLU A 64 17.52 -17.85 4.69
C GLU A 64 16.53 -17.57 3.57
N MET A 65 16.83 -18.01 2.35
CA MET A 65 15.89 -17.89 1.23
C MET A 65 14.58 -18.62 1.53
N GLN A 66 14.63 -19.79 2.18
CA GLN A 66 13.42 -20.50 2.63
C GLN A 66 12.68 -19.72 3.72
N LYS A 67 13.39 -19.14 4.69
CA LYS A 67 12.79 -18.30 5.73
C LYS A 67 12.10 -17.07 5.14
N LEU A 68 12.70 -16.44 4.13
CA LEU A 68 12.09 -15.32 3.40
C LEU A 68 10.87 -15.76 2.58
N ALA A 69 10.95 -16.92 1.93
CA ALA A 69 9.83 -17.48 1.18
C ALA A 69 8.64 -17.88 2.09
N GLN A 70 8.92 -18.29 3.34
CA GLN A 70 7.90 -18.65 4.33
C GLN A 70 6.89 -17.52 4.57
N TRP A 71 7.32 -16.26 4.50
CA TRP A 71 6.43 -15.11 4.70
C TRP A 71 5.34 -15.02 3.62
N PHE A 72 5.61 -15.55 2.43
CA PHE A 72 4.68 -15.57 1.30
C PHE A 72 4.13 -16.98 1.02
N LYS A 73 4.13 -17.86 2.04
CA LYS A 73 3.63 -19.23 1.90
C LYS A 73 2.19 -19.28 1.36
N TYR A 74 1.36 -18.33 1.78
CA TYR A 74 -0.02 -18.16 1.32
C TYR A 74 -0.17 -16.91 0.45
N GLY A 75 0.84 -16.62 -0.36
CA GLY A 75 0.85 -15.49 -1.30
C GLY A 75 0.18 -15.84 -2.62
N LEU A 76 -0.68 -14.95 -3.12
CA LEU A 76 -1.32 -15.01 -4.42
C LEU A 76 -1.01 -13.75 -5.24
N VAL A 77 -0.56 -13.94 -6.47
CA VAL A 77 -0.35 -12.84 -7.41
C VAL A 77 -1.55 -12.72 -8.34
N GLY A 78 -2.28 -11.61 -8.20
CA GLY A 78 -3.35 -11.23 -9.11
C GLY A 78 -2.80 -10.44 -10.29
N LYS A 79 -3.07 -10.91 -11.51
CA LYS A 79 -2.73 -10.21 -12.76
C LYS A 79 -3.95 -9.51 -13.34
N PHE A 80 -3.82 -8.23 -13.66
CA PHE A 80 -4.84 -7.42 -14.32
C PHE A 80 -4.41 -7.10 -15.76
N SER A 81 -5.32 -7.26 -16.72
CA SER A 81 -5.00 -7.07 -18.15
C SER A 81 -4.62 -5.62 -18.49
N HIS A 82 -5.33 -4.67 -17.88
CA HIS A 82 -5.16 -3.24 -18.14
C HIS A 82 -4.42 -2.57 -16.98
N VAL A 83 -5.15 -1.86 -16.12
CA VAL A 83 -4.62 -1.16 -14.94
C VAL A 83 -5.15 -1.87 -13.73
N LYS A 84 -4.28 -2.05 -12.72
CA LYS A 84 -4.70 -2.62 -11.45
C LYS A 84 -5.77 -1.73 -10.78
N PRO A 85 -6.77 -2.30 -10.13
CA PRO A 85 -7.73 -1.53 -9.37
C PRO A 85 -7.05 -0.80 -8.20
N PRO A 86 -7.61 0.34 -7.75
CA PRO A 86 -7.15 1.00 -6.54
C PRO A 86 -7.31 0.07 -5.34
N PHE A 87 -6.38 0.17 -4.40
CA PHE A 87 -6.28 -0.71 -3.24
C PHE A 87 -7.57 -0.74 -2.40
N VAL A 88 -8.26 0.39 -2.30
CA VAL A 88 -9.56 0.51 -1.61
C VAL A 88 -10.61 -0.44 -2.21
N LYS A 89 -10.69 -0.53 -3.55
CA LYS A 89 -11.62 -1.45 -4.21
C LYS A 89 -11.24 -2.91 -3.94
N VAL A 90 -9.94 -3.21 -3.92
CA VAL A 90 -9.46 -4.57 -3.62
C VAL A 90 -9.82 -4.95 -2.19
N GLN A 91 -9.60 -4.06 -1.23
CA GLN A 91 -9.99 -4.30 0.16
C GLN A 91 -11.51 -4.47 0.32
N GLN A 92 -12.31 -3.64 -0.35
CA GLN A 92 -13.77 -3.80 -0.34
C GLN A 92 -14.22 -5.14 -0.93
N ALA A 93 -13.59 -5.56 -2.03
CA ALA A 93 -13.83 -6.86 -2.62
C ALA A 93 -13.48 -7.99 -1.63
N LEU A 94 -12.32 -7.93 -0.99
CA LEU A 94 -11.87 -8.91 0.01
C LEU A 94 -12.81 -8.98 1.22
N ASN A 95 -13.31 -7.83 1.70
CA ASN A 95 -14.28 -7.78 2.80
C ASN A 95 -15.60 -8.49 2.46
N THR A 96 -15.96 -8.58 1.17
CA THR A 96 -17.16 -9.31 0.73
C THR A 96 -17.02 -10.82 0.90
N PHE A 97 -15.79 -11.34 0.99
CA PHE A 97 -15.55 -12.79 1.12
C PHE A 97 -15.70 -13.31 2.55
N GLU A 98 -15.85 -12.42 3.53
CA GLU A 98 -15.92 -12.76 4.97
C GLU A 98 -14.78 -13.74 5.33
N LEU A 99 -13.56 -13.28 5.08
CA LEU A 99 -12.33 -14.01 5.41
C LEU A 99 -12.14 -14.01 6.93
N SER A 100 -11.54 -15.08 7.44
CA SER A 100 -11.43 -15.30 8.89
C SER A 100 -10.19 -14.59 9.46
N GLY A 101 -9.11 -14.53 8.68
CA GLY A 101 -7.86 -13.87 9.01
C GLY A 101 -7.64 -12.55 8.27
N ASP A 102 -6.54 -11.88 8.63
CA ASP A 102 -6.10 -10.67 7.97
C ASP A 102 -5.49 -10.97 6.59
N VAL A 103 -5.69 -10.04 5.65
CA VAL A 103 -5.12 -10.10 4.30
C VAL A 103 -4.28 -8.86 4.04
N SER A 104 -2.99 -9.09 3.85
CA SER A 104 -2.07 -8.05 3.41
C SER A 104 -2.11 -7.94 1.91
N VAL A 105 -2.41 -6.75 1.38
CA VAL A 105 -2.39 -6.48 -0.05
C VAL A 105 -1.10 -5.72 -0.38
N GLY A 106 -0.36 -6.16 -1.39
CA GLY A 106 0.92 -5.60 -1.81
C GLY A 106 0.88 -5.13 -3.25
N ASN A 107 1.63 -4.08 -3.56
CA ASN A 107 1.79 -3.61 -4.93
C ASN A 107 3.07 -4.22 -5.54
N LEU A 108 2.94 -4.99 -6.61
CA LEU A 108 4.12 -5.52 -7.33
C LEU A 108 4.47 -4.65 -8.53
N ASP A 109 3.47 -4.32 -9.35
CA ASP A 109 3.64 -3.54 -10.58
C ASP A 109 2.31 -2.88 -10.97
N GLY A 110 2.26 -2.05 -12.02
CA GLY A 110 1.05 -1.39 -12.51
C GLY A 110 -0.10 -2.35 -12.89
N LYS A 111 0.21 -3.62 -13.09
CA LYS A 111 -0.73 -4.68 -13.47
C LYS A 111 -0.81 -5.85 -12.49
N HIS A 112 0.01 -5.86 -11.44
CA HIS A 112 0.15 -7.00 -10.55
C HIS A 112 -0.05 -6.56 -9.10
N ILE A 113 -0.93 -7.29 -8.40
CA ILE A 113 -1.17 -7.11 -6.97
C ILE A 113 -0.81 -8.42 -6.28
N LEU A 114 -0.14 -8.32 -5.13
CA LEU A 114 0.10 -9.42 -4.22
C LEU A 114 -1.00 -9.45 -3.17
N LEU A 115 -1.56 -10.62 -2.90
CA LEU A 115 -2.43 -10.88 -1.76
C LEU A 115 -1.71 -11.89 -0.88
N ASN A 116 -1.51 -11.57 0.40
CA ASN A 116 -0.90 -12.49 1.35
C ASN A 116 -1.91 -12.78 2.46
N PHE A 117 -2.29 -14.04 2.58
CA PHE A 117 -3.23 -14.52 3.59
C PHE A 117 -2.48 -14.99 4.82
N ASP A 118 -3.04 -14.73 6.00
CA ASP A 118 -2.50 -15.27 7.25
C ASP A 118 -2.85 -16.76 7.43
N GLN A 119 -4.04 -17.16 6.97
CA GLN A 119 -4.61 -18.49 7.17
C GLN A 119 -4.71 -19.29 5.87
N GLU A 120 -4.46 -20.59 5.95
CA GLU A 120 -4.50 -21.51 4.80
C GLU A 120 -5.93 -21.71 4.27
N GLU A 121 -6.91 -21.68 5.18
CA GLU A 121 -8.31 -21.86 4.87
C GLU A 121 -8.81 -20.74 3.95
N ASP A 122 -8.42 -19.50 4.25
CA ASP A 122 -8.80 -18.32 3.45
C ASP A 122 -8.10 -18.32 2.08
N TYR A 123 -6.83 -18.72 2.04
CA TYR A 123 -6.10 -18.94 0.79
C TYR A 123 -6.80 -19.96 -0.11
N CYS A 124 -7.19 -21.13 0.45
CA CYS A 124 -7.91 -22.15 -0.29
C CYS A 124 -9.33 -21.70 -0.70
N ARG A 125 -10.03 -20.97 0.17
CA ARG A 125 -11.43 -20.54 -0.02
C ARG A 125 -11.59 -19.62 -1.23
N ILE A 126 -10.59 -18.83 -1.57
CA ILE A 126 -10.58 -17.98 -2.76
C ILE A 126 -10.66 -18.78 -4.06
N PHE A 127 -10.04 -19.97 -4.11
CA PHE A 127 -10.12 -20.85 -5.26
C PHE A 127 -11.40 -21.69 -5.29
N ALA A 128 -12.00 -21.95 -4.11
CA ALA A 128 -13.04 -22.98 -3.95
C ALA A 128 -14.46 -22.56 -4.36
N LYS A 129 -14.75 -21.31 -4.75
CA LYS A 129 -16.13 -20.87 -5.05
C LYS A 129 -16.33 -20.18 -6.40
N PRO A 130 -17.54 -20.26 -7.00
CA PRO A 130 -17.99 -19.40 -8.10
C PRO A 130 -18.33 -17.97 -7.63
N VAL A 131 -17.67 -17.45 -6.59
CA VAL A 131 -17.92 -16.10 -6.02
C VAL A 131 -17.37 -14.99 -6.92
N TRP A 132 -16.45 -15.33 -7.83
CA TRP A 132 -15.94 -14.44 -8.87
C TRP A 132 -17.05 -13.83 -9.75
N SER A 133 -18.20 -14.51 -9.87
CA SER A 133 -19.38 -14.00 -10.60
C SER A 133 -19.98 -12.72 -9.99
N LYS A 134 -19.67 -12.41 -8.72
CA LYS A 134 -20.15 -11.21 -8.02
C LYS A 134 -19.12 -10.08 -7.98
N LEU A 135 -17.87 -10.33 -8.38
CA LEU A 135 -16.82 -9.32 -8.38
C LEU A 135 -16.85 -8.52 -9.68
N LYS A 136 -17.38 -7.29 -9.60
CA LYS A 136 -17.26 -6.29 -10.67
C LYS A 136 -16.16 -5.30 -10.28
N PHE A 137 -15.07 -5.26 -11.04
CA PHE A 137 -13.93 -4.36 -10.84
C PHE A 137 -14.10 -3.05 -11.60
#